data_AF-A0A506TZB5-F1
#
_entry.id   AF-A0A506TZB5-F1
#
_cell.length_a   1.000
_cell.length_b   1.000
_cell.length_c   1.000
_cell.angle_alpha   90.00
_cell.angle_beta   90.00
_cell.angle_gamma   90.00
#
_symmetry.space_group_name_H-M   'P 1'
#
loop_
_entity.id
_entity.type
_entity.pdbx_description
1 polymer ?
#
loop_
_entity_poly.entity_id
_entity_poly.type
_entity_poly.pdbx_seq_one_letter_code
_entity_poly.pdbx_strand_id
1 'polypeptide(L)'
;MTDAIEYWPGGDEFEYPRLRIEAYPTMAAYCSSRSDEQLARIIWSDTYRSNVFGSYSGTIGEHANCIIAEAKRRAALSSLSPEGAEGLVEQLRDQKDRSLMGHLNLHWLAADRIQSDATRIAAKDQAIARLEAEKAEAIADAEAQRTIMLRNTGHMNARASAAEARVKVLVEFARWAIQNSAFEGVGLDGGDVQDKAEEMGLIERTVYDPEIHGDSDCAEPGMDWFVFTAALTPEKGGGTDDE
;
A
#
# COMPACT_ATOMS: atom_id res chain seq x y z
N MET A 1 -4.61 12.29 28.35
CA MET A 1 -4.05 11.36 27.35
C MET A 1 -3.16 10.40 28.10
N THR A 2 -3.74 9.35 28.66
CA THR A 2 -3.00 8.18 29.13
C THR A 2 -2.79 7.32 27.90
N ASP A 3 -1.59 7.39 27.33
CA ASP A 3 -1.19 6.42 26.32
C ASP A 3 -1.40 5.04 26.93
N ALA A 4 -2.20 4.23 26.24
CA ALA A 4 -2.38 2.84 26.60
C ALA A 4 -0.98 2.22 26.59
N ILE A 5 -0.46 1.89 27.77
CA ILE A 5 0.66 0.97 27.89
C ILE A 5 0.10 -0.33 27.32
N GLU A 6 0.41 -0.58 26.06
CA GLU A 6 0.11 -1.81 25.38
C GLU A 6 0.67 -2.93 26.26
N TYR A 7 -0.24 -3.71 26.84
CA TYR A 7 0.09 -4.85 27.67
C TYR A 7 0.67 -5.91 26.74
N TRP A 8 1.94 -5.74 26.37
CA TRP A 8 2.70 -6.76 25.70
C TRP A 8 2.77 -7.91 26.72
N PRO A 9 2.32 -9.13 26.40
CA PRO A 9 2.45 -10.26 27.31
C PRO A 9 3.93 -10.57 27.37
N GLY A 10 4.65 -9.86 28.25
CA GLY A 10 6.07 -9.99 28.54
C GLY A 10 6.33 -11.26 29.33
N GLY A 11 5.76 -12.37 28.87
CA GLY A 11 6.18 -13.72 29.22
C GLY A 11 7.17 -14.18 28.15
N ASP A 12 8.14 -14.96 28.58
CA ASP A 12 8.94 -15.78 27.68
C ASP A 12 8.04 -16.54 26.69
N GLU A 13 8.57 -16.93 25.54
CA GLU A 13 7.79 -17.64 24.51
C GLU A 13 7.23 -18.99 24.99
N PHE A 14 7.70 -19.45 26.16
CA PHE A 14 7.25 -20.63 26.85
C PHE A 14 6.31 -20.28 28.01
N GLU A 15 5.09 -20.79 27.93
CA GLU A 15 4.09 -20.71 29.00
C GLU A 15 4.55 -21.45 30.27
N TYR A 16 5.33 -22.52 30.12
CA TYR A 16 5.78 -23.37 31.22
C TYR A 16 7.28 -23.71 31.16
N PRO A 17 7.98 -23.79 32.31
CA PRO A 17 9.37 -24.26 32.44
C PRO A 17 9.70 -25.53 31.66
N ARG A 18 8.81 -26.53 31.70
CA ARG A 18 9.03 -27.83 31.06
C ARG A 18 9.19 -27.70 29.55
N LEU A 19 8.37 -26.87 28.89
CA LEU A 19 8.45 -26.66 27.44
C LEU A 19 9.77 -26.01 27.05
N ARG A 20 10.29 -25.11 27.89
CA ARG A 20 11.59 -24.48 27.70
C ARG A 20 12.74 -25.50 27.76
N ILE A 21 12.71 -26.41 28.74
CA ILE A 21 13.72 -27.46 28.89
C ILE A 21 13.64 -28.47 27.74
N GLU A 22 12.44 -28.84 27.31
CA GLU A 22 12.23 -29.74 26.16
C GLU A 22 12.80 -29.14 24.86
N ALA A 23 12.58 -27.84 24.62
CA ALA A 23 13.12 -27.13 23.46
C ALA A 23 14.63 -26.86 23.57
N TYR A 24 15.09 -26.49 24.77
CA TYR A 24 16.46 -26.08 25.07
C TYR A 24 16.94 -26.78 26.35
N PRO A 25 17.53 -27.98 26.25
CA PRO A 25 17.88 -28.79 27.43
C PRO A 25 18.90 -28.17 28.38
N THR A 26 19.59 -27.12 27.97
CA THR A 26 20.60 -26.43 28.79
C THR A 26 20.42 -24.91 28.72
N MET A 27 20.83 -24.21 29.78
CA MET A 27 20.84 -22.75 29.82
C MET A 27 21.71 -22.14 28.70
N ALA A 28 22.83 -22.78 28.35
CA ALA A 28 23.68 -22.35 27.25
C ALA A 28 22.97 -22.44 25.89
N ALA A 29 22.24 -23.53 25.64
CA ALA A 29 21.43 -23.69 24.42
C ALA A 29 20.31 -22.65 24.36
N TYR A 30 19.65 -22.39 25.50
CA TYR A 30 18.62 -21.36 25.59
C TYR A 30 19.20 -19.97 25.32
N CYS A 31 20.33 -19.58 25.92
CA CYS A 31 20.96 -18.29 25.64
C CYS A 31 21.36 -18.15 24.16
N SER A 32 21.88 -19.22 23.56
CA SER A 32 22.30 -19.23 22.15
C SER A 32 21.14 -18.98 21.18
N SER A 33 19.91 -19.30 21.56
CA SER A 33 18.72 -19.13 20.71
C SER A 33 18.07 -17.74 20.79
N ARG A 34 18.55 -16.86 21.69
CA ARG A 34 17.92 -15.56 21.96
C ARG A 34 18.53 -14.44 21.10
N SER A 35 17.80 -13.37 20.82
CA SER A 35 18.41 -12.12 20.32
C SER A 35 19.14 -11.37 21.44
N ASP A 36 19.96 -10.38 21.08
CA ASP A 36 20.67 -9.56 22.09
C ASP A 36 19.69 -8.78 22.98
N GLU A 37 18.57 -8.32 22.42
CA GLU A 37 17.49 -7.69 23.18
C GLU A 37 16.85 -8.68 24.16
N GLN A 38 16.62 -9.93 23.74
CA GLN A 38 16.08 -10.97 24.61
C GLN A 38 17.06 -11.36 25.72
N LEU A 39 18.36 -11.43 25.44
CA LEU A 39 19.39 -11.64 26.46
C LEU A 39 19.42 -10.49 27.47
N ALA A 40 19.32 -9.25 27.01
CA ALA A 40 19.23 -8.08 27.88
C ALA A 40 17.98 -8.15 28.78
N ARG A 41 16.84 -8.59 28.25
CA ARG A 41 15.61 -8.77 29.06
C ARG A 41 15.77 -9.83 30.14
N ILE A 42 16.47 -10.94 29.87
CA ILE A 42 16.76 -11.97 30.89
C ILE A 42 17.58 -11.37 32.05
N ILE A 43 18.47 -10.42 31.77
CA ILE A 43 19.29 -9.76 32.79
C ILE A 43 18.46 -8.73 33.59
N TRP A 44 17.69 -7.90 32.89
CA TRP A 44 17.11 -6.67 33.46
C TRP A 44 15.65 -6.81 33.93
N SER A 45 14.93 -7.87 33.54
CA SER A 45 13.57 -8.12 34.02
C SER A 45 13.57 -9.17 35.12
N ASP A 46 13.22 -8.76 36.36
CA ASP A 46 13.14 -9.66 37.51
C ASP A 46 12.15 -10.81 37.31
N THR A 47 11.03 -10.55 36.63
CA THR A 47 10.01 -11.55 36.30
C THR A 47 10.55 -12.58 35.31
N TYR A 48 11.24 -12.14 34.25
CA TYR A 48 11.87 -13.05 33.29
C TYR A 48 13.01 -13.84 33.91
N ARG A 49 13.87 -13.16 34.67
CA ARG A 49 15.03 -13.77 35.33
C ARG A 49 14.61 -14.91 36.26
N SER A 50 13.59 -14.68 37.08
CA SER A 50 13.10 -15.70 38.03
C SER A 50 12.49 -16.92 37.31
N ASN A 51 11.74 -16.69 36.22
CA ASN A 51 11.13 -17.76 35.43
C ASN A 51 12.19 -18.58 34.67
N VAL A 52 13.14 -17.91 34.01
CA VAL A 52 14.22 -18.55 33.24
C VAL A 52 15.16 -19.32 34.15
N PHE A 53 15.67 -18.69 35.21
CA PHE A 53 16.63 -19.35 36.12
C PHE A 53 15.98 -20.46 36.93
N GLY A 54 14.69 -20.33 37.26
CA GLY A 54 13.93 -21.39 37.93
C GLY A 54 13.73 -22.67 37.09
N SER A 55 14.00 -22.61 35.78
CA SER A 55 13.81 -23.77 34.88
C SER A 55 15.09 -24.54 34.60
N TYR A 56 16.24 -23.99 34.93
CA TYR A 56 17.53 -24.64 34.72
C TYR A 56 18.20 -24.91 36.05
N SER A 57 18.80 -26.09 36.20
CA SER A 57 19.66 -26.35 37.35
C SER A 57 20.85 -25.40 37.35
N GLY A 58 21.34 -25.07 38.54
CA GLY A 58 22.52 -24.23 38.73
C GLY A 58 22.26 -23.01 39.61
N THR A 59 23.33 -22.31 39.93
CA THR A 59 23.32 -21.06 40.68
C THR A 59 23.06 -19.87 39.75
N ILE A 60 22.60 -18.76 40.32
CA ILE A 60 22.48 -17.48 39.62
C ILE A 60 23.80 -17.09 38.93
N GLY A 61 24.94 -17.38 39.56
CA GLY A 61 26.26 -17.11 38.99
C GLY A 61 26.55 -17.94 37.73
N GLU A 62 26.18 -19.21 37.72
CA GLU A 62 26.33 -20.09 36.56
C GLU A 62 25.46 -19.62 35.38
N HIS A 63 24.21 -19.24 35.66
CA HIS A 63 23.30 -18.70 34.63
C HIS A 63 23.80 -17.36 34.07
N ALA A 64 24.27 -16.46 34.94
CA ALA A 64 24.88 -15.19 34.52
C ALA A 64 26.12 -15.43 33.64
N ASN A 65 26.96 -16.41 33.99
CA ASN A 65 28.12 -16.79 33.18
C ASN A 65 27.71 -17.32 31.80
N CYS A 66 26.63 -18.09 31.68
CA CYS A 66 26.11 -18.52 30.38
C CYS A 66 25.70 -17.33 29.50
N ILE A 67 25.01 -16.34 30.06
CA ILE A 67 24.58 -15.14 29.32
C ILE A 67 25.80 -14.31 28.88
N ILE A 68 26.76 -14.08 29.78
CA ILE A 68 27.98 -13.33 29.49
C ILE A 68 28.82 -14.06 28.44
N ALA A 69 28.95 -15.38 28.53
CA ALA A 69 29.68 -16.18 27.56
C ALA A 69 29.06 -16.05 26.16
N GLU A 70 27.74 -16.10 26.05
CA GLU A 70 27.04 -15.95 24.78
C GLU A 70 27.16 -14.53 24.21
N ALA A 71 27.01 -13.50 25.05
CA ALA A 71 27.22 -12.11 24.62
C ALA A 71 28.66 -11.88 24.11
N LYS A 72 29.67 -12.42 24.81
CA LYS A 72 31.08 -12.36 24.36
C LYS A 72 31.28 -13.10 23.04
N ARG A 73 30.67 -14.28 22.87
CA ARG A 73 30.75 -15.05 21.61
C ARG A 73 30.21 -14.22 20.43
N ARG A 74 29.10 -13.51 20.61
CA ARG A 74 28.50 -12.65 19.57
C ARG A 74 29.33 -11.43 19.26
N ALA A 75 29.86 -10.76 20.28
CA ALA A 75 30.77 -9.62 20.10
C ALA A 75 32.08 -10.03 19.38
N ALA A 76 32.58 -11.24 19.65
CA ALA A 76 33.71 -11.80 18.91
C ALA A 76 33.33 -12.09 17.45
N LEU A 77 32.13 -12.59 17.17
CA LEU A 77 31.68 -12.85 15.80
C LEU A 77 31.42 -11.56 15.01
N SER A 78 30.87 -10.52 15.63
CA SER A 78 30.57 -9.26 14.96
C SER A 78 31.81 -8.39 14.71
N SER A 79 32.91 -8.65 15.41
CA SER A 79 34.19 -7.95 15.20
C SER A 79 35.09 -8.61 14.15
N LEU A 80 34.70 -9.78 13.63
CA LEU A 80 35.43 -10.46 12.57
C LEU A 80 34.98 -9.94 11.20
N SER A 81 35.94 -9.71 10.30
CA SER A 81 35.64 -9.62 8.87
C SER A 81 35.02 -10.94 8.39
N PRO A 82 34.27 -10.96 7.27
CA PRO A 82 33.71 -12.21 6.73
C PRO A 82 34.74 -13.34 6.61
N GLU A 83 35.97 -13.01 6.21
CA GLU A 83 37.11 -13.94 6.12
C GLU A 83 37.63 -14.39 7.51
N GLY A 84 37.58 -13.51 8.52
CA GLY A 84 37.93 -13.84 9.90
C GLY A 84 36.91 -14.74 10.60
N ALA A 85 35.63 -14.64 10.23
CA ALA A 85 34.56 -15.49 10.76
C ALA A 85 34.74 -16.95 10.31
N GLU A 86 35.10 -17.18 9.04
CA GLU A 86 35.44 -18.51 8.54
C GLU A 86 36.68 -19.09 9.25
N GLY A 87 37.72 -18.28 9.48
CA GLY A 87 38.92 -18.71 10.20
C GLY A 87 38.68 -19.13 11.65
N LEU A 88 37.78 -18.44 12.38
CA LEU A 88 37.42 -18.81 13.75
C LEU A 88 36.57 -20.09 13.79
N VAL A 89 35.65 -20.26 12.84
CA VAL A 89 34.88 -21.50 12.68
C VAL A 89 35.80 -22.68 12.43
N GLU A 90 36.82 -22.52 11.60
CA GLU A 90 37.82 -23.55 11.29
C GLU A 90 38.71 -23.86 12.51
N GLN A 91 39.15 -22.85 13.27
CA GLN A 91 39.90 -23.07 14.53
C GLN A 91 39.09 -23.81 15.59
N LEU A 92 37.81 -23.48 15.75
CA LEU A 92 36.92 -24.19 16.66
C LEU A 92 36.65 -25.62 16.19
N ARG A 93 36.66 -25.88 14.88
CA ARG A 93 36.61 -27.22 14.28
C ARG A 93 37.86 -28.03 14.67
N ASP A 94 39.03 -27.42 14.51
CA ASP A 94 40.34 -28.06 14.75
C ASP A 94 40.61 -28.31 16.25
N GLN A 95 40.16 -27.41 17.13
CA GLN A 95 40.20 -27.62 18.60
C GLN A 95 39.30 -28.77 19.04
N LYS A 96 38.19 -28.97 18.32
CA LYS A 96 37.22 -30.01 18.62
C LYS A 96 37.74 -31.37 18.14
N ASP A 97 38.39 -31.45 16.97
CA ASP A 97 38.98 -32.70 16.46
C ASP A 97 40.08 -33.28 17.37
N ARG A 98 40.81 -32.45 18.13
CA ARG A 98 41.80 -32.92 19.12
C ARG A 98 41.19 -33.51 20.39
N SER A 99 39.89 -33.32 20.64
CA SER A 99 39.18 -33.81 21.82
C SER A 99 38.51 -35.18 21.61
N LEU A 100 38.67 -35.81 20.44
CA LEU A 100 37.62 -36.64 19.86
C LEU A 100 38.05 -38.05 19.40
N MET A 101 38.26 -38.96 20.36
CA MET A 101 38.04 -40.39 20.13
C MET A 101 36.70 -40.90 20.71
N GLY A 102 35.85 -40.02 21.27
CA GLY A 102 34.57 -40.41 21.88
C GLY A 102 33.30 -39.65 21.40
N HIS A 103 33.42 -38.56 20.63
CA HIS A 103 32.27 -37.68 20.30
C HIS A 103 31.92 -37.60 18.81
N LEU A 104 32.42 -38.52 17.97
CA LEU A 104 32.29 -38.44 16.50
C LEU A 104 30.84 -38.45 16.01
N ASN A 105 29.89 -38.93 16.82
CA ASN A 105 28.46 -38.90 16.49
C ASN A 105 27.81 -37.50 16.58
N LEU A 106 28.35 -36.57 17.37
CA LEU A 106 27.75 -35.24 17.57
C LEU A 106 28.14 -34.23 16.47
N HIS A 107 29.25 -34.46 15.76
CA HIS A 107 29.70 -33.56 14.70
C HIS A 107 28.92 -33.72 13.40
N TRP A 108 28.64 -34.95 13.02
CA TRP A 108 27.83 -35.25 11.84
C TRP A 108 26.43 -34.66 11.97
N LEU A 109 25.81 -34.84 13.14
CA LEU A 109 24.51 -34.24 13.46
C LEU A 109 24.53 -32.71 13.48
N ALA A 110 25.66 -32.07 13.82
CA ALA A 110 25.79 -30.62 13.78
C ALA A 110 25.94 -30.09 12.34
N ALA A 111 26.70 -30.79 11.49
CA ALA A 111 26.86 -30.43 10.08
C ALA A 111 25.53 -30.54 9.31
N ASP A 112 24.78 -31.63 9.52
CA ASP A 112 23.44 -31.82 8.92
C ASP A 112 22.45 -30.73 9.38
N ARG A 113 22.51 -30.33 10.65
CA ARG A 113 21.69 -29.21 11.16
C ARG A 113 22.05 -27.88 10.51
N ILE A 114 23.34 -27.57 10.37
CA ILE A 114 23.79 -26.33 9.70
C ILE A 114 23.34 -26.32 8.24
N GLN A 115 23.49 -27.44 7.53
CA GLN A 115 23.05 -27.56 6.14
C GLN A 115 21.52 -27.41 6.00
N SER A 116 20.76 -28.03 6.92
CA SER A 116 19.31 -27.90 6.98
C SER A 116 18.86 -26.47 7.28
N ASP A 117 19.50 -25.80 8.24
CA ASP A 117 19.21 -24.41 8.56
C ASP A 117 19.56 -23.46 7.42
N ALA A 118 20.70 -23.66 6.74
CA ALA A 118 21.06 -22.88 5.56
C ALA A 118 20.03 -23.03 4.43
N THR A 119 19.54 -24.25 4.20
CA THR A 119 18.48 -24.51 3.22
C THR A 119 17.16 -23.84 3.61
N ARG A 120 16.82 -23.87 4.91
CA ARG A 120 15.62 -23.21 5.44
C ARG A 120 15.71 -21.69 5.35
N ILE A 121 16.88 -21.10 5.57
CA ILE A 121 17.13 -19.66 5.41
C ILE A 121 16.98 -19.27 3.94
N ALA A 122 17.63 -19.97 3.02
CA ALA A 122 17.50 -19.72 1.58
C ALA A 122 16.05 -19.83 1.09
N ALA A 123 15.27 -20.80 1.60
CA ALA A 123 13.85 -20.92 1.29
C ALA A 123 13.02 -19.73 1.82
N LYS A 124 13.35 -19.21 3.01
CA LYS A 124 12.72 -18.01 3.56
C LYS A 124 13.05 -16.77 2.74
N ASP A 125 14.30 -16.60 2.34
CA ASP A 125 14.72 -15.47 1.53
C ASP A 125 14.02 -15.47 0.16
N GLN A 126 13.87 -16.64 -0.47
CA GLN A 126 13.07 -16.79 -1.69
C GLN A 126 11.59 -16.45 -1.47
N ALA A 127 11.01 -16.85 -0.32
CA ALA A 127 9.62 -16.52 0.00
C ALA A 127 9.42 -15.02 0.23
N ILE A 128 10.37 -14.36 0.92
CA ILE A 128 10.36 -12.90 1.12
C ILE A 128 10.45 -12.20 -0.24
N ALA A 129 11.37 -12.60 -1.12
CA ALA A 129 11.51 -12.00 -2.44
C ALA A 129 10.25 -12.15 -3.30
N ARG A 130 9.54 -13.28 -3.21
CA ARG A 130 8.24 -13.47 -3.88
C ARG A 130 7.17 -12.52 -3.34
N LEU A 131 7.05 -12.42 -2.02
CA LEU A 131 6.09 -11.52 -1.38
C LEU A 131 6.37 -10.05 -1.71
N GLU A 132 7.64 -9.66 -1.78
CA GLU A 132 8.04 -8.31 -2.18
C GLU A 132 7.68 -8.03 -3.65
N ALA A 133 7.86 -9.00 -4.55
CA ALA A 133 7.45 -8.88 -5.94
C ALA A 133 5.92 -8.77 -6.09
N GLU A 134 5.15 -9.64 -5.41
CA GLU A 134 3.69 -9.59 -5.40
C GLU A 134 3.17 -8.27 -4.85
N LYS A 135 3.79 -7.76 -3.77
CA LYS A 135 3.45 -6.44 -3.20
C LYS A 135 3.76 -5.31 -4.18
N ALA A 136 4.87 -5.37 -4.91
CA ALA A 136 5.22 -4.36 -5.90
C ALA A 136 4.22 -4.33 -7.07
N GLU A 137 3.79 -5.49 -7.56
CA GLU A 137 2.76 -5.62 -8.59
C GLU A 137 1.42 -5.07 -8.11
N ALA A 138 0.99 -5.42 -6.89
CA ALA A 138 -0.25 -4.90 -6.31
C ALA A 138 -0.24 -3.37 -6.12
N ILE A 139 0.93 -2.79 -5.77
CA ILE A 139 1.08 -1.32 -5.68
C ILE A 139 0.95 -0.69 -7.07
N ALA A 140 1.59 -1.27 -8.10
CA ALA A 140 1.51 -0.76 -9.46
C ALA A 140 0.07 -0.78 -10.01
N ASP A 141 -0.68 -1.86 -9.76
CA ASP A 141 -2.09 -1.96 -10.15
C ASP A 141 -2.95 -0.94 -9.41
N ALA A 142 -2.73 -0.75 -8.11
CA ALA A 142 -3.46 0.24 -7.32
C ALA A 142 -3.19 1.69 -7.80
N GLU A 143 -1.95 2.00 -8.17
CA GLU A 143 -1.60 3.31 -8.76
C GLU A 143 -2.26 3.51 -10.12
N ALA A 144 -2.27 2.49 -10.99
CA ALA A 144 -2.95 2.54 -12.28
C ALA A 144 -4.46 2.79 -12.12
N GLN A 145 -5.12 2.08 -11.20
CA GLN A 145 -6.53 2.30 -10.88
C GLN A 145 -6.79 3.71 -10.32
N ARG A 146 -5.92 4.21 -9.45
CA ARG A 146 -6.02 5.57 -8.91
C ARG A 146 -5.93 6.62 -10.02
N THR A 147 -5.04 6.45 -10.99
CA THR A 147 -4.92 7.36 -12.14
C THR A 147 -6.19 7.36 -12.99
N ILE A 148 -6.79 6.19 -13.24
CA ILE A 148 -8.07 6.08 -13.97
C ILE A 148 -9.19 6.82 -13.21
N MET A 149 -9.29 6.59 -11.89
CA MET A 149 -10.28 7.29 -11.06
C MET A 149 -10.11 8.81 -11.13
N LEU A 150 -8.89 9.32 -10.94
CA LEU A 150 -8.62 10.76 -10.96
C LEU A 150 -8.97 11.39 -12.32
N ARG A 151 -8.68 10.69 -13.43
CA ARG A 151 -9.07 11.13 -14.77
C ARG A 151 -10.59 11.19 -14.92
N ASN A 152 -11.31 10.17 -14.45
CA ASN A 152 -12.77 10.12 -14.50
C ASN A 152 -13.40 11.23 -13.64
N THR A 153 -12.88 11.47 -12.44
CA THR A 153 -13.34 12.58 -11.59
C THR A 153 -13.09 13.93 -12.25
N GLY A 154 -11.95 14.12 -12.91
CA GLY A 154 -11.68 15.33 -13.69
C GLY A 154 -12.71 15.55 -14.80
N HIS A 155 -13.04 14.52 -15.56
CA HIS A 155 -14.07 14.58 -16.60
C HIS A 155 -15.47 14.86 -16.02
N MET A 156 -15.82 14.25 -14.89
CA MET A 156 -17.11 14.51 -14.21
C MET A 156 -17.22 15.96 -13.73
N ASN A 157 -16.17 16.50 -13.11
CA ASN A 157 -16.15 17.88 -12.65
C ASN A 157 -16.23 18.87 -13.82
N ALA A 158 -15.55 18.59 -14.93
CA ALA A 158 -15.64 19.42 -16.14
C ALA A 158 -17.07 19.42 -16.72
N ARG A 159 -17.73 18.26 -16.78
CA ARG A 159 -19.14 18.16 -17.22
C ARG A 159 -20.09 18.92 -16.29
N ALA A 160 -19.92 18.78 -14.98
CA ALA A 160 -20.74 19.49 -13.99
C ALA A 160 -20.58 21.01 -14.13
N SER A 161 -19.34 21.50 -14.26
CA SER A 161 -19.06 22.93 -14.48
C SER A 161 -19.66 23.44 -15.80
N ALA A 162 -19.56 22.66 -16.88
CA ALA A 162 -20.20 23.00 -18.15
C ALA A 162 -21.74 23.01 -18.05
N ALA A 163 -22.34 22.09 -17.30
CA ALA A 163 -23.78 22.07 -17.06
C ALA A 163 -24.24 23.28 -16.23
N GLU A 164 -23.49 23.65 -15.19
CA GLU A 164 -23.78 24.85 -14.38
C GLU A 164 -23.69 26.13 -15.22
N ALA A 165 -22.66 26.26 -16.06
CA ALA A 165 -22.54 27.38 -16.99
C ALA A 165 -23.73 27.45 -17.97
N ARG A 166 -24.17 26.29 -18.50
CA ARG A 166 -25.36 26.20 -19.38
C ARG A 166 -26.63 26.68 -18.66
N VAL A 167 -26.88 26.19 -17.45
CA VAL A 167 -28.05 26.61 -16.65
C VAL A 167 -28.00 28.12 -16.38
N LYS A 168 -26.84 28.67 -16.08
CA LYS A 168 -26.68 30.11 -15.84
C LYS A 168 -27.09 30.94 -17.06
N VAL A 169 -26.58 30.61 -18.25
CA VAL A 169 -26.93 31.31 -19.50
C VAL A 169 -28.42 31.21 -19.80
N LEU A 170 -29.02 30.03 -19.61
CA LEU A 170 -30.46 29.82 -19.79
C LEU A 170 -31.32 30.66 -18.85
N VAL A 171 -30.93 30.75 -17.58
CA VAL A 171 -31.62 31.60 -16.59
C VAL A 171 -31.49 33.08 -16.96
N GLU A 172 -30.33 33.51 -17.44
CA GLU A 172 -30.11 34.89 -17.90
C GLU A 172 -30.96 35.21 -19.14
N PHE A 173 -31.04 34.31 -20.11
CA PHE A 173 -31.88 34.45 -21.30
C PHE A 173 -33.38 34.52 -20.93
N ALA A 174 -33.85 33.60 -20.07
CA ALA A 174 -35.23 33.61 -19.60
C ALA A 174 -35.57 34.89 -18.83
N ARG A 175 -34.66 35.37 -17.98
CA ARG A 175 -34.81 36.64 -17.27
C ARG A 175 -34.94 37.81 -18.25
N TRP A 176 -34.07 37.87 -19.25
CA TRP A 176 -34.13 38.89 -20.30
C TRP A 176 -35.48 38.85 -21.04
N ALA A 177 -35.92 37.67 -21.47
CA ALA A 177 -37.16 37.53 -22.22
C ALA A 177 -38.37 38.01 -21.40
N ILE A 178 -38.42 37.64 -20.10
CA ILE A 178 -39.49 38.08 -19.18
C ILE A 178 -39.47 39.61 -19.00
N GLN A 179 -38.29 40.21 -18.81
CA GLN A 179 -38.15 41.66 -18.62
C GLN A 179 -38.60 42.44 -19.86
N ASN A 180 -38.24 41.96 -21.06
CA ASN A 180 -38.46 42.69 -22.31
C ASN A 180 -39.78 42.34 -23.01
N SER A 181 -40.55 41.35 -22.54
CA SER A 181 -41.89 41.03 -23.06
C SER A 181 -43.01 41.30 -22.05
N ALA A 182 -42.95 40.65 -20.88
CA ALA A 182 -44.09 40.57 -19.97
C ALA A 182 -44.27 41.84 -19.13
N PHE A 183 -43.18 42.53 -18.78
CA PHE A 183 -43.23 43.63 -17.82
C PHE A 183 -43.26 45.03 -18.45
N GLU A 184 -42.66 45.21 -19.62
CA GLU A 184 -42.56 46.53 -20.24
C GLU A 184 -43.65 46.81 -21.29
N GLY A 185 -44.53 45.83 -21.56
CA GLY A 185 -45.62 45.97 -22.53
C GLY A 185 -45.13 46.09 -23.98
N VAL A 186 -43.85 45.80 -24.22
CA VAL A 186 -43.26 45.71 -25.56
C VAL A 186 -43.42 44.28 -26.05
N GLY A 187 -43.82 44.11 -27.32
CA GLY A 187 -43.88 42.79 -27.93
C GLY A 187 -42.49 42.40 -28.43
N LEU A 188 -41.85 41.43 -27.78
CA LEU A 188 -40.73 40.72 -28.41
C LEU A 188 -41.27 39.96 -29.62
N ASP A 189 -40.67 40.16 -30.79
CA ASP A 189 -40.93 39.31 -31.93
C ASP A 189 -39.94 38.13 -32.00
N GLY A 190 -40.13 37.23 -32.97
CA GLY A 190 -39.24 36.08 -33.14
C GLY A 190 -37.81 36.47 -33.49
N GLY A 191 -37.60 37.60 -34.17
CA GLY A 191 -36.29 38.12 -34.53
C GLY A 191 -35.54 38.60 -33.29
N ASP A 192 -36.18 39.37 -32.41
CA ASP A 192 -35.56 39.84 -31.16
C ASP A 192 -35.06 38.66 -30.29
N VAL A 193 -35.87 37.60 -30.20
CA VAL A 193 -35.54 36.39 -29.45
C VAL A 193 -34.37 35.64 -30.10
N GLN A 194 -34.35 35.58 -31.44
CA GLN A 194 -33.28 34.95 -32.20
C GLN A 194 -31.95 35.70 -32.04
N ASP A 195 -31.96 37.02 -32.24
CA ASP A 195 -30.78 37.87 -32.10
C ASP A 195 -30.18 37.74 -30.70
N LYS A 196 -31.03 37.72 -29.66
CA LYS A 196 -30.54 37.54 -28.29
C LYS A 196 -29.99 36.14 -28.03
N ALA A 197 -30.63 35.11 -28.59
CA ALA A 197 -30.14 33.74 -28.45
C ALA A 197 -28.78 33.56 -29.15
N GLU A 198 -28.56 34.20 -30.29
CA GLU A 198 -27.27 34.23 -31.00
C GLU A 198 -26.21 34.98 -30.17
N GLU A 199 -26.54 36.18 -29.66
CA GLU A 199 -25.65 36.98 -28.80
C GLU A 199 -25.17 36.20 -27.57
N MET A 200 -26.06 35.38 -26.97
CA MET A 200 -25.75 34.57 -25.79
C MET A 200 -25.13 33.21 -26.13
N GLY A 201 -24.91 32.88 -27.40
CA GLY A 201 -24.32 31.62 -27.85
C GLY A 201 -25.21 30.40 -27.63
N LEU A 202 -26.53 30.59 -27.54
CA LEU A 202 -27.52 29.51 -27.42
C LEU A 202 -27.86 28.91 -28.80
N ILE A 203 -27.83 29.73 -29.84
CA ILE A 203 -27.87 29.32 -31.23
C ILE A 203 -26.62 29.84 -31.94
N GLU A 204 -26.25 29.18 -33.03
CA GLU A 204 -25.21 29.65 -33.95
C GLU A 204 -25.81 29.83 -35.33
N ARG A 205 -25.38 30.90 -36.01
CA ARG A 205 -25.71 31.13 -37.40
C ARG A 205 -24.83 30.28 -38.31
N THR A 206 -25.46 29.58 -39.23
CA THR A 206 -24.86 28.75 -40.27
C THR A 206 -25.54 29.04 -41.61
N VAL A 207 -25.15 28.32 -42.66
CA VAL A 207 -25.76 28.39 -43.99
C VAL A 207 -26.67 27.19 -44.18
N TYR A 208 -27.91 27.43 -44.61
CA TYR A 208 -28.87 26.36 -44.89
C TYR A 208 -28.35 25.48 -46.03
N ASP A 209 -28.33 24.19 -45.73
CA ASP A 209 -27.98 23.10 -46.64
C ASP A 209 -29.00 21.97 -46.44
N PRO A 210 -29.83 21.64 -47.44
CA PRO A 210 -30.88 20.64 -47.32
C PRO A 210 -30.32 19.22 -47.09
N GLU A 211 -29.08 18.92 -47.50
CA GLU A 211 -28.47 17.61 -47.24
C GLU A 211 -28.11 17.43 -45.77
N ILE A 212 -27.77 18.52 -45.07
CA ILE A 212 -27.38 18.52 -43.65
C ILE A 212 -28.59 18.75 -42.74
N HIS A 213 -29.43 19.71 -43.09
CA HIS A 213 -30.50 20.21 -42.23
C HIS A 213 -31.88 19.59 -42.56
N GLY A 214 -31.99 18.86 -43.68
CA GLY A 214 -33.24 18.34 -44.20
C GLY A 214 -34.04 19.39 -44.97
N ASP A 215 -35.08 18.96 -45.68
CA ASP A 215 -35.94 19.83 -46.49
C ASP A 215 -36.67 20.90 -45.63
N SER A 216 -36.72 22.13 -46.14
CA SER A 216 -37.37 23.27 -45.51
C SER A 216 -38.20 24.05 -46.52
N ASP A 217 -39.42 24.40 -46.14
CA ASP A 217 -40.30 25.27 -46.95
C ASP A 217 -39.98 26.76 -46.77
N CYS A 218 -39.07 27.11 -45.85
CA CYS A 218 -38.83 28.48 -45.39
C CYS A 218 -37.42 29.00 -45.68
N ALA A 219 -36.51 28.18 -46.21
CA ALA A 219 -35.15 28.57 -46.54
C ALA A 219 -34.70 27.96 -47.88
N GLU A 220 -34.06 28.78 -48.70
CA GLU A 220 -33.38 28.32 -49.91
C GLU A 220 -31.93 27.96 -49.58
N PRO A 221 -31.31 26.97 -50.26
CA PRO A 221 -29.91 26.64 -50.05
C PRO A 221 -29.01 27.89 -50.18
N GLY A 222 -28.17 28.12 -49.17
CA GLY A 222 -27.32 29.32 -49.10
C GLY A 222 -27.87 30.46 -48.22
N MET A 223 -29.11 30.38 -47.74
CA MET A 223 -29.66 31.37 -46.80
C MET A 223 -29.10 31.20 -45.38
N ASP A 224 -29.19 32.26 -44.58
CA ASP A 224 -28.89 32.20 -43.15
C ASP A 224 -29.80 31.19 -42.46
N TRP A 225 -29.20 30.33 -41.65
CA TRP A 225 -29.86 29.31 -40.87
C TRP A 225 -29.33 29.33 -39.44
N PHE A 226 -30.10 28.84 -38.49
CA PHE A 226 -29.71 28.86 -37.08
C PHE A 226 -29.86 27.46 -36.49
N VAL A 227 -28.81 27.00 -35.80
CA VAL A 227 -28.81 25.70 -35.12
C VAL A 227 -28.53 25.87 -33.64
N PHE A 228 -29.09 24.98 -32.83
CA PHE A 228 -28.83 24.98 -31.39
C PHE A 228 -27.38 24.61 -31.11
N THR A 229 -26.73 25.38 -30.23
CA THR A 229 -25.39 25.02 -29.75
C THR A 229 -25.47 23.88 -28.74
N ALA A 230 -24.31 23.35 -28.34
CA ALA A 230 -24.20 22.38 -27.25
C ALA A 230 -24.76 22.89 -25.90
N ALA A 231 -25.08 24.20 -25.80
CA ALA A 231 -25.80 24.75 -24.66
C ALA A 231 -27.23 24.22 -24.54
N LEU A 232 -27.87 23.93 -25.68
CA LEU A 232 -29.26 23.51 -25.80
C LEU A 232 -29.43 22.09 -26.35
N THR A 233 -28.43 21.53 -27.02
CA THR A 233 -28.46 20.12 -27.42
C THR A 233 -28.20 19.24 -26.20
N PRO A 234 -29.10 18.30 -25.84
CA PRO A 234 -28.75 17.29 -24.86
C PRO A 234 -27.52 16.55 -25.38
N GLU A 235 -26.50 16.40 -24.54
CA GLU A 235 -25.41 15.47 -24.86
C GLU A 235 -26.11 14.15 -25.17
N LYS A 236 -25.98 13.65 -26.41
CA LYS A 236 -26.43 12.31 -26.75
C LYS A 236 -25.76 11.42 -25.73
N GLY A 237 -26.51 11.03 -24.69
CA GLY A 237 -26.03 10.07 -23.72
C GLY A 237 -25.58 8.90 -24.55
N GLY A 238 -24.35 8.44 -24.36
CA GLY A 238 -23.83 7.24 -25.03
C GLY A 238 -24.57 6.01 -24.53
N GLY A 239 -25.90 6.02 -24.63
CA GLY A 239 -26.73 4.84 -24.67
C GLY A 239 -26.21 4.07 -25.86
N THR A 240 -25.59 2.95 -25.55
CA THR A 240 -25.36 1.87 -26.49
C THR A 240 -26.74 1.47 -27.01
N ASP A 241 -27.16 2.09 -28.10
CA ASP A 241 -28.22 1.57 -28.96
C ASP A 241 -27.64 0.29 -29.60
N ASP A 242 -27.58 -0.78 -28.80
CA ASP A 242 -27.47 -2.16 -29.30
C ASP A 242 -28.86 -2.50 -29.87
N GLU A 243 -29.07 -2.13 -31.13
CA GLU A 243 -30.05 -2.80 -32.02
C GLU A 243 -29.48 -4.12 -32.56
#